data_AF-A0A8J4WZK5-F1
#
_entry.id   AF-A0A8J4WZK5-F1
#
_cell.length_a   1.000
_cell.length_b   1.000
_cell.length_c   1.000
_cell.angle_alpha   90.00
_cell.angle_beta   90.00
_cell.angle_gamma   90.00
#
_symmetry.space_group_name_H-M   'P 1'
#
loop_
_entity.id
_entity.type
_entity.pdbx_description
1 polymer ?
#
loop_
_entity_poly.entity_id
_entity_poly.type
_entity_poly.pdbx_seq_one_letter_code
_entity_poly.pdbx_strand_id
1 'polypeptide(L)'
;AFLIPYFFFIFLCGIPIFFLETALGQFMKAGGIAVWNIAPLFQGIGYASMVIVFFCNTYYIMVLAWAFYYFIKSFSTTLPWSACTNPWNTEHCVETFYHNVCSTLPFNITLMNHTCKDLENSTSPIIEFW
;
A
#
# COMPACT_ATOMS: atom_id res chain seq x y z
N ALA A 1 17.16 -8.82 10.26
CA ALA A 1 17.10 -8.52 11.70
C ALA A 1 16.08 -7.41 12.04
N PHE A 2 14.83 -7.48 11.52
CA PHE A 2 13.77 -6.49 11.80
C PHE A 2 12.84 -6.92 12.94
N LEU A 3 12.66 -8.23 13.13
CA LEU A 3 11.70 -8.76 14.11
C LEU A 3 12.07 -8.47 15.56
N ILE A 4 13.36 -8.43 15.89
CA ILE A 4 13.86 -8.15 17.25
C ILE A 4 13.44 -6.74 17.70
N PRO A 5 13.77 -5.65 16.98
CA PRO A 5 13.30 -4.32 17.37
C PRO A 5 11.77 -4.19 17.28
N TYR A 6 11.11 -4.84 16.31
CA TYR A 6 9.65 -4.83 16.20
C TYR A 6 8.94 -5.33 17.47
N PHE A 7 9.33 -6.50 17.98
CA PHE A 7 8.73 -7.04 19.20
C PHE A 7 9.04 -6.17 20.43
N PHE A 8 10.24 -5.63 20.53
CA PHE A 8 10.62 -4.74 21.62
C PHE A 8 9.70 -3.51 21.71
N PHE A 9 9.47 -2.80 20.60
CA PHE A 9 8.58 -1.63 20.57
C PHE A 9 7.09 -1.99 20.75
N ILE A 10 6.65 -3.16 20.28
CA ILE A 10 5.27 -3.61 20.53
C ILE A 10 5.01 -3.82 22.01
N PHE A 11 5.90 -4.51 22.72
CA PHE A 11 5.67 -4.79 24.14
C PHE A 11 5.80 -3.55 25.02
N LEU A 12 6.73 -2.64 24.69
CA LEU A 12 6.97 -1.45 25.50
C LEU A 12 6.09 -0.25 25.17
N CYS A 13 5.68 -0.08 23.91
CA CYS A 13 4.92 1.09 23.47
C CYS A 13 3.56 0.71 22.89
N GLY A 14 3.52 -0.25 21.95
CA GLY A 14 2.29 -0.61 21.24
C GLY A 14 1.17 -1.09 22.18
N ILE A 15 1.45 -2.15 22.96
CA ILE A 15 0.47 -2.75 23.88
C ILE A 15 0.05 -1.76 24.98
N PRO A 16 0.96 -1.05 25.67
CA PRO A 16 0.56 -0.09 26.68
C PRO A 16 -0.30 1.07 26.15
N ILE A 17 0.02 1.62 24.97
CA ILE A 17 -0.76 2.70 24.37
C ILE A 17 -2.16 2.22 23.96
N PHE A 18 -2.25 1.06 23.31
CA PHE A 18 -3.53 0.47 22.91
C PHE A 18 -4.42 0.17 24.13
N PHE A 19 -3.83 -0.37 25.20
CA PHE A 19 -4.54 -0.63 26.44
C PHE A 19 -5.00 0.68 27.11
N LEU A 20 -4.15 1.70 27.17
CA LEU A 20 -4.50 3.01 27.71
C LEU A 20 -5.69 3.63 26.97
N GLU A 21 -5.66 3.64 25.65
CA GLU A 21 -6.74 4.21 24.82
C GLU A 21 -8.06 3.45 25.02
N THR A 22 -8.00 2.11 25.02
CA THR A 22 -9.18 1.26 25.21
C THR A 22 -9.75 1.44 26.61
N ALA A 23 -8.92 1.40 27.66
CA ALA A 23 -9.36 1.58 29.04
C ALA A 23 -9.95 2.98 29.27
N LEU A 24 -9.34 4.03 28.71
CA LEU A 24 -9.83 5.39 28.81
C LEU A 24 -11.18 5.56 28.10
N GLY A 25 -11.33 4.99 26.89
CA GLY A 25 -12.60 4.98 26.16
C GLY A 25 -13.71 4.27 26.92
N GLN A 26 -13.42 3.12 27.53
CA GLN A 26 -14.40 2.37 28.34
C GLN A 26 -14.77 3.10 29.65
N PHE A 27 -13.79 3.73 30.32
CA PHE A 27 -14.04 4.47 31.56
C PHE A 27 -14.89 5.71 31.35
N MET A 28 -14.57 6.51 30.33
CA MET A 28 -15.28 7.77 30.04
C MET A 28 -16.60 7.55 29.30
N LYS A 29 -16.78 6.38 28.65
CA LYS A 29 -17.95 6.04 27.81
C LYS A 29 -18.26 7.15 26.78
N ALA A 30 -17.22 7.79 26.28
CA ALA A 30 -17.28 8.97 25.44
C ALA A 30 -16.52 8.72 24.14
N GLY A 31 -16.88 9.44 23.08
CA GLY A 31 -16.17 9.40 21.80
C GLY A 31 -14.81 10.12 21.85
N GLY A 32 -13.99 9.93 20.82
CA GLY A 32 -12.59 10.40 20.80
C GLY A 32 -12.34 11.90 21.03
N ILE A 33 -13.34 12.76 20.80
CA ILE A 33 -13.27 14.19 21.15
C ILE A 33 -13.68 14.41 22.61
N ALA A 34 -14.81 13.82 23.03
CA ALA A 34 -15.40 14.03 24.34
C ALA A 34 -14.60 13.38 25.49
N VAL A 35 -13.76 12.38 25.20
CA VAL A 35 -12.82 11.78 26.17
C VAL A 35 -11.86 12.83 26.76
N TRP A 36 -11.46 13.84 25.97
CA TRP A 36 -10.53 14.88 26.42
C TRP A 36 -11.14 15.91 27.38
N ASN A 37 -12.42 15.78 27.75
CA ASN A 37 -13.00 16.55 28.84
C ASN A 37 -12.31 16.30 30.19
N ILE A 38 -11.55 15.19 30.31
CA ILE A 38 -10.67 14.93 31.46
C ILE A 38 -9.54 15.95 31.61
N ALA A 39 -9.07 16.51 30.49
CA ALA A 39 -7.99 17.49 30.44
C ALA A 39 -8.24 18.47 29.26
N PRO A 40 -9.07 19.51 29.47
CA PRO A 40 -9.56 20.38 28.38
C PRO A 40 -8.43 21.11 27.63
N LEU A 41 -7.26 21.30 28.25
CA LEU A 41 -6.07 21.81 27.57
C LEU A 41 -5.66 20.97 26.35
N PHE A 42 -5.93 19.66 26.38
CA PHE A 42 -5.59 18.70 25.33
C PHE A 42 -6.76 18.33 24.41
N GLN A 43 -7.88 19.05 24.47
CA GLN A 43 -9.04 18.80 23.62
C GLN A 43 -8.71 18.88 22.11
N GLY A 44 -7.68 19.65 21.73
CA GLY A 44 -7.16 19.70 20.37
C GLY A 44 -6.69 18.34 19.83
N ILE A 45 -6.23 17.42 20.69
CA ILE A 45 -5.79 16.07 20.28
C ILE A 45 -6.96 15.27 19.71
N GLY A 46 -8.15 15.38 20.31
CA GLY A 46 -9.36 14.71 19.83
C GLY A 46 -9.76 15.18 18.43
N TYR A 47 -9.72 16.50 18.18
CA TYR A 47 -10.00 17.04 16.86
C TYR A 47 -8.93 16.67 15.83
N ALA A 48 -7.65 16.74 16.20
CA ALA A 48 -6.54 16.34 15.34
C ALA A 48 -6.66 14.86 14.93
N SER A 49 -6.96 13.98 15.89
CA SER A 49 -7.21 12.55 15.62
C SER A 49 -8.36 12.36 14.63
N MET A 50 -9.48 13.08 14.80
CA MET A 50 -10.62 12.98 13.88
C MET A 50 -10.27 13.40 12.45
N VAL A 51 -9.49 14.48 12.28
CA VAL A 51 -9.01 14.94 10.98
C VAL A 51 -8.07 13.91 10.33
N ILE A 52 -7.14 13.34 11.10
CA ILE A 52 -6.24 12.28 10.61
C ILE A 52 -7.05 11.06 10.14
N VAL A 53 -8.01 10.61 10.95
CA VAL A 53 -8.90 9.48 10.63
C VAL A 53 -9.73 9.76 9.38
N PHE A 54 -10.18 11.00 9.16
CA PHE A 54 -10.89 11.38 7.94
C PHE A 54 -10.03 11.23 6.68
N PHE A 55 -8.79 11.73 6.69
CA PHE A 55 -7.86 11.57 5.57
C PHE A 55 -7.47 10.10 5.35
N CYS A 56 -7.18 9.37 6.43
CA CYS A 56 -6.87 7.94 6.37
C CYS A 56 -8.02 7.14 5.74
N ASN A 57 -9.27 7.38 6.15
CA ASN A 57 -10.43 6.68 5.58
C ASN A 57 -10.62 7.00 4.10
N THR A 58 -10.43 8.27 3.70
CA THR A 58 -10.58 8.68 2.30
C THR A 58 -9.56 7.96 1.40
N TYR A 59 -8.30 7.93 1.80
CA TYR A 59 -7.25 7.18 1.09
C TYR A 59 -7.54 5.67 1.10
N TYR A 60 -7.98 5.13 2.24
CA TYR A 60 -8.22 3.70 2.39
C TYR A 60 -9.38 3.20 1.52
N ILE A 61 -10.45 3.99 1.37
CA ILE A 61 -11.57 3.67 0.47
C ILE A 61 -11.10 3.56 -0.99
N MET A 62 -10.17 4.42 -1.43
CA MET A 62 -9.61 4.33 -2.79
C MET A 62 -8.83 3.02 -3.00
N VAL A 63 -8.01 2.61 -2.04
CA VAL A 63 -7.28 1.34 -2.10
C VAL A 63 -8.24 0.15 -2.12
N LEU A 64 -9.29 0.17 -1.30
CA LEU A 64 -10.32 -0.88 -1.32
C LEU A 64 -11.08 -0.92 -2.64
N ALA A 65 -11.39 0.23 -3.24
CA ALA A 65 -12.04 0.29 -4.54
C ALA A 65 -11.19 -0.37 -5.63
N TRP A 66 -9.87 -0.09 -5.66
CA TRP A 66 -8.94 -0.79 -6.55
C TRP A 66 -8.90 -2.28 -6.26
N ALA A 67 -8.72 -2.69 -5.01
CA ALA A 67 -8.70 -4.11 -4.65
C ALA A 67 -9.99 -4.85 -5.06
N PHE A 68 -11.15 -4.20 -4.89
CA PHE A 68 -12.44 -4.76 -5.28
C PHE A 68 -12.61 -4.84 -6.81
N TYR A 69 -12.12 -3.84 -7.55
CA TYR A 69 -12.08 -3.87 -9.01
C TYR A 69 -11.26 -5.05 -9.53
N TYR A 70 -10.04 -5.23 -9.02
CA TYR A 70 -9.19 -6.38 -9.36
C TYR A 70 -9.83 -7.70 -8.91
N PHE A 71 -10.48 -7.74 -7.74
CA PHE A 71 -11.20 -8.92 -7.28
C PHE A 71 -12.30 -9.36 -8.26
N ILE A 72 -13.14 -8.43 -8.73
CA ILE A 72 -14.18 -8.75 -9.73
C ILE A 72 -13.55 -9.24 -11.04
N LYS A 73 -12.51 -8.56 -11.52
CA LYS A 73 -11.82 -8.92 -12.78
C LYS A 73 -11.11 -10.27 -12.72
N SER A 74 -10.82 -10.76 -11.51
CA SER A 74 -10.19 -12.08 -11.29
C SER A 74 -11.12 -13.26 -11.59
N PHE A 75 -12.44 -13.04 -11.72
CA PHE A 75 -13.39 -14.09 -12.15
C PHE A 75 -13.37 -14.36 -13.66
N SER A 76 -12.47 -13.73 -14.41
CA SER A 76 -12.28 -13.98 -15.85
C SER A 76 -11.43 -15.24 -16.08
N THR A 77 -11.64 -15.94 -17.20
CA THR A 77 -10.86 -17.14 -17.55
C THR A 77 -9.38 -16.85 -17.78
N THR A 78 -9.08 -15.72 -18.41
CA THR A 78 -7.74 -15.14 -18.52
C THR A 78 -7.73 -13.82 -17.76
N LEU A 79 -6.72 -13.62 -16.91
CA LEU A 79 -6.61 -12.39 -16.13
C LEU A 79 -6.23 -11.25 -17.07
N PRO A 80 -6.93 -10.11 -17.03
CA PRO A 80 -6.71 -9.05 -18.01
C PRO A 80 -5.31 -8.42 -17.90
N TRP A 81 -4.66 -8.49 -16.74
CA TRP A 81 -3.28 -8.05 -16.53
C TRP A 81 -2.22 -9.15 -16.69
N SER A 82 -2.56 -10.29 -17.30
CA SER A 82 -1.58 -11.37 -17.52
C SER A 82 -0.72 -11.17 -18.76
N ALA A 83 -1.16 -10.35 -19.72
CA ALA A 83 -0.53 -10.21 -21.02
C ALA A 83 -0.42 -8.75 -21.47
N CYS A 84 0.55 -8.46 -22.34
CA CYS A 84 0.76 -7.12 -22.93
C CYS A 84 -0.06 -6.88 -24.21
N THR A 85 -0.95 -7.80 -24.57
CA THR A 85 -1.74 -7.76 -25.83
C THR A 85 -3.05 -6.97 -25.71
N ASN A 86 -3.26 -6.26 -24.60
CA ASN A 86 -4.49 -5.49 -24.37
C ASN A 86 -4.38 -4.05 -24.90
N PRO A 87 -5.51 -3.39 -25.23
CA PRO A 87 -5.51 -2.06 -25.86
C PRO A 87 -5.00 -0.91 -24.98
N TRP A 88 -4.85 -1.14 -23.66
CA TRP A 88 -4.29 -0.16 -22.73
C TRP A 88 -2.77 -0.27 -22.58
N ASN A 89 -2.13 -1.32 -23.10
CA ASN A 89 -0.69 -1.47 -22.99
C ASN A 89 0.06 -0.55 -23.96
N THR A 90 1.23 -0.14 -23.52
CA THR A 90 2.23 0.61 -24.26
C THR A 90 3.22 -0.32 -24.95
N GLU A 91 4.04 0.24 -25.86
CA GLU A 91 5.13 -0.50 -26.53
C GLU A 91 6.23 -0.97 -25.57
N HIS A 92 6.24 -0.46 -24.33
CA HIS A 92 7.23 -0.80 -23.30
C HIS A 92 6.73 -1.90 -22.34
N CYS A 93 5.54 -2.44 -22.56
CA CYS A 93 5.01 -3.52 -21.72
C CYS A 93 5.78 -4.83 -21.92
N VAL A 94 6.20 -5.46 -20.83
CA VAL A 94 6.84 -6.78 -20.83
C VAL A 94 6.19 -7.73 -19.81
N GLU A 95 5.95 -8.96 -20.24
CA GLU A 95 5.34 -10.00 -19.38
C GLU A 95 6.36 -10.64 -18.44
N THR A 96 7.63 -10.71 -18.85
CA THR A 96 8.72 -11.34 -18.08
C THR A 96 9.91 -10.39 -17.98
N PHE A 97 10.31 -10.05 -16.74
CA PHE A 97 11.50 -9.24 -16.48
C PHE A 97 12.75 -10.10 -16.43
N TYR A 98 13.68 -9.88 -17.37
CA TYR A 98 14.97 -10.57 -17.43
C TYR A 98 16.09 -9.83 -16.68
N HIS A 99 15.77 -9.24 -15.51
CA HIS A 99 16.74 -8.47 -14.72
C HIS A 99 18.03 -9.24 -14.41
N ASN A 100 17.93 -10.56 -14.17
CA ASN A 100 19.08 -11.41 -13.87
C ASN A 100 20.02 -11.61 -15.08
N VAL A 101 19.50 -11.47 -16.29
CA VAL A 101 20.26 -11.62 -17.54
C VAL A 101 20.90 -10.28 -17.90
N CYS A 102 20.16 -9.17 -17.76
CA CYS A 102 20.69 -7.83 -18.01
C CYS A 102 21.67 -7.33 -16.94
N SER A 103 21.71 -7.91 -15.74
CA SER A 103 22.71 -7.57 -14.72
C SER A 103 24.11 -8.13 -15.01
N THR A 104 24.21 -9.13 -15.89
CA THR A 104 25.48 -9.82 -16.23
C THR A 104 25.99 -9.48 -17.63
N LEU A 105 25.16 -8.84 -18.46
CA LEU A 105 25.46 -8.48 -19.84
C LEU A 105 25.63 -6.96 -19.99
N PRO A 106 26.51 -6.49 -20.89
CA PRO A 106 26.58 -5.07 -21.23
C PRO A 106 25.27 -4.57 -21.86
N PHE A 107 24.85 -3.35 -21.50
CA PHE A 107 23.56 -2.73 -21.85
C PHE A 107 23.21 -2.71 -23.36
N ASN A 108 24.21 -2.78 -24.24
CA ASN A 108 24.05 -2.74 -25.70
C ASN A 108 23.71 -4.09 -26.33
N ILE A 109 23.62 -5.18 -25.56
CA ILE A 109 23.21 -6.47 -26.09
C ILE A 109 21.68 -6.48 -26.24
N THR A 110 21.23 -6.85 -27.43
CA THR A 110 19.82 -7.05 -27.76
C THR A 110 19.36 -8.42 -27.28
N LEU A 111 18.35 -8.44 -26.41
CA LEU A 111 17.64 -9.62 -25.97
C LEU A 111 16.20 -9.52 -26.47
N MET A 112 15.74 -10.46 -27.28
CA MET A 112 14.37 -10.46 -27.83
C MET A 112 13.94 -9.12 -28.46
N ASN A 113 14.77 -8.60 -29.39
CA ASN A 113 14.56 -7.33 -30.11
C ASN A 113 14.58 -6.04 -29.26
N HIS A 114 14.82 -6.13 -27.95
CA HIS A 114 15.00 -4.97 -27.07
C HIS A 114 16.41 -4.96 -26.47
N THR A 115 17.01 -3.79 -26.27
CA THR A 115 18.27 -3.71 -25.52
C THR A 115 18.02 -3.80 -24.02
N CYS A 116 19.02 -4.21 -23.24
CA CYS A 116 18.92 -4.18 -21.79
C CYS A 116 18.65 -2.78 -21.22
N LYS A 117 19.03 -1.72 -21.95
CA LYS A 117 18.68 -0.35 -21.63
C LYS A 117 17.20 -0.06 -21.86
N ASP A 118 16.59 -0.64 -22.89
CA ASP A 118 15.15 -0.50 -23.16
C ASP A 118 14.32 -1.24 -22.10
N LEU A 119 14.81 -2.40 -21.66
CA LEU A 119 14.14 -3.23 -20.65
C LEU A 119 14.14 -2.60 -19.24
N GLU A 120 15.11 -1.73 -18.94
CA GLU A 120 15.15 -0.97 -17.69
C GLU A 120 13.97 0.00 -17.56
N ASN A 121 13.48 0.52 -18.69
CA ASN A 121 12.34 1.44 -18.75
C ASN A 121 11.01 0.70 -18.99
N SER A 122 11.02 -0.63 -19.07
CA SER A 122 9.81 -1.41 -19.35
C SER A 122 8.88 -1.52 -18.14
N THR A 123 7.59 -1.59 -18.42
CA THR A 123 6.51 -1.70 -17.45
C THR A 123 5.83 -3.05 -17.53
N SER A 124 5.16 -3.46 -16.45
CA SER A 124 4.45 -4.74 -16.39
C SER A 124 2.98 -4.56 -16.76
N PRO A 125 2.31 -5.60 -17.30
CA PRO A 125 0.89 -5.52 -17.67
C PRO A 125 -0.05 -5.26 -16.48
N ILE A 126 0.40 -5.49 -15.24
CA ILE A 126 -0.34 -5.12 -14.01
C ILE A 126 -0.23 -3.63 -13.68
N ILE A 127 0.93 -3.00 -13.94
CA ILE A 127 1.11 -1.56 -13.70
C ILE A 127 0.30 -0.74 -14.72
N GLU A 128 0.18 -1.24 -15.94
CA GLU A 128 -0.58 -0.61 -17.02
C GLU A 128 -2.08 -0.93 -16.96
N PHE A 129 -2.50 -1.74 -16.00
CA PHE A 129 -3.91 -2.07 -15.80
C PHE A 129 -4.56 -1.08 -14.81
N TRP A 130 -5.33 -0.14 -15.35
CA TRP A 130 -6.12 0.85 -14.61
C TRP A 130 -7.62 0.56 -14.60
#